data_AF-A0A2D4TNI9-F1
#
_entry.id   AF-A0A2D4TNI9-F1
#
_cell.length_a   1.000
_cell.length_b   1.000
_cell.length_c   1.000
_cell.angle_alpha   90.00
_cell.angle_beta   90.00
_cell.angle_gamma   90.00
#
_symmetry.space_group_name_H-M   'P 1'
#
loop_
_entity.id
_entity.type
_entity.pdbx_description
1 polymer ?
#
loop_
_entity_poly.entity_id
_entity_poly.type
_entity_poly.pdbx_seq_one_letter_code
_entity_poly.pdbx_strand_id
1 'polypeptide(L)'
;MIHNDVKDLNNNFDVKYRMKNFYTSNKSKAIHNINYFNWEQILDKIYVKVVDPSIICYGIICNSEKQSNSDIYGHTSEYLIHRFHKNIDKSHHKIIASLQKIVFDNIFKQYLSIDYEKRSDFYHIEKKYGIGLEILVYPLVGKDNKKGMILVDFEKSKQEDLDKIVDSIFKFIDQ
;
A
#
# COMPACT_ATOMS: atom_id res chain seq x y z
N MET A 1 -35.73 19.64 -19.90
CA MET A 1 -35.57 19.82 -18.45
C MET A 1 -35.48 18.42 -17.84
N ILE A 2 -34.26 17.95 -17.53
CA ILE A 2 -33.73 17.78 -16.14
C ILE A 2 -34.54 16.66 -15.44
N HIS A 3 -34.05 15.49 -15.04
CA HIS A 3 -32.72 14.88 -14.87
C HIS A 3 -32.90 13.36 -14.98
N ASN A 4 -32.17 12.72 -15.89
CA ASN A 4 -31.72 11.34 -15.68
C ASN A 4 -30.23 11.43 -15.26
N ASP A 5 -29.74 10.45 -14.49
CA ASP A 5 -28.31 10.21 -14.18
C ASP A 5 -27.79 10.57 -12.78
N VAL A 6 -28.59 10.46 -11.71
CA VAL A 6 -28.00 10.41 -10.34
C VAL A 6 -28.69 9.42 -9.39
N LYS A 7 -29.20 8.31 -9.90
CA LYS A 7 -29.66 7.20 -9.06
C LYS A 7 -29.23 5.90 -9.71
N ASP A 8 -28.03 5.44 -9.37
CA ASP A 8 -27.62 4.01 -9.35
C ASP A 8 -26.10 3.82 -9.10
N LEU A 9 -25.45 4.68 -8.31
CA LEU A 9 -24.08 4.44 -7.84
C LEU A 9 -23.99 3.88 -6.42
N ASN A 10 -25.11 3.69 -5.73
CA ASN A 10 -25.13 3.36 -4.30
C ASN A 10 -25.67 1.97 -3.93
N ASN A 11 -26.03 1.10 -4.89
CA ASN A 11 -26.69 -0.17 -4.56
C ASN A 11 -26.14 -1.41 -5.30
N ASN A 12 -24.82 -1.52 -5.50
CA ASN A 12 -24.17 -2.80 -5.84
C ASN A 12 -22.63 -2.78 -5.66
N PHE A 13 -22.13 -2.42 -4.48
CA PHE A 13 -20.72 -2.66 -4.13
C PHE A 13 -20.50 -4.12 -3.70
N ASP A 14 -20.93 -5.07 -4.55
CA ASP A 14 -20.43 -6.45 -4.57
C ASP A 14 -19.43 -6.61 -5.72
N VAL A 15 -18.68 -5.54 -6.00
CA VAL A 15 -17.46 -5.65 -6.82
C VAL A 15 -16.47 -6.36 -5.93
N LYS A 16 -16.40 -7.68 -6.12
CA LYS A 16 -15.32 -8.57 -5.73
C LYS A 16 -13.99 -7.97 -6.23
N TYR A 17 -13.48 -6.98 -5.51
CA TYR A 17 -12.10 -6.56 -5.59
C TYR A 17 -11.28 -7.83 -5.41
N ARG A 18 -10.57 -8.25 -6.45
CA ARG A 18 -9.75 -9.46 -6.40
C ARG A 18 -8.32 -9.00 -6.18
N MET A 19 -7.96 -8.71 -4.93
CA MET A 19 -6.57 -8.84 -4.53
C MET A 19 -6.17 -10.29 -4.78
N LYS A 20 -5.32 -10.51 -5.76
CA LYS A 20 -4.82 -11.84 -6.10
C LYS A 20 -3.44 -12.01 -5.48
N ASN A 21 -3.22 -13.13 -4.79
CA ASN A 21 -1.88 -13.50 -4.36
C ASN A 21 -0.96 -13.49 -5.59
N PHE A 22 0.15 -12.77 -5.49
CA PHE A 22 1.10 -12.65 -6.59
C PHE A 22 2.47 -13.18 -6.21
N TYR A 23 2.98 -12.79 -5.05
CA TYR A 23 4.32 -13.16 -4.62
C TYR A 23 4.37 -13.43 -3.11
N THR A 24 5.04 -14.52 -2.74
CA THR A 24 5.39 -14.84 -1.35
C THR A 24 6.84 -15.29 -1.33
N SER A 25 7.68 -14.59 -0.57
CA SER A 25 9.07 -14.96 -0.34
C SER A 25 9.18 -16.12 0.67
N ASN A 26 10.36 -16.70 0.78
CA ASN A 26 10.66 -17.71 1.81
C ASN A 26 10.94 -17.10 3.20
N LYS A 27 10.73 -15.79 3.39
CA LYS A 27 10.93 -15.09 4.67
C LYS A 27 9.68 -15.21 5.56
N SER A 28 9.87 -15.09 6.87
CA SER A 28 8.81 -15.21 7.89
C SER A 28 7.59 -14.33 7.57
N LYS A 29 6.36 -14.87 7.69
CA LYS A 29 5.07 -14.18 7.44
C LYS A 29 4.81 -12.92 8.30
N ALA A 30 5.67 -12.64 9.28
CA ALA A 30 5.58 -11.48 10.18
C ALA A 30 5.98 -10.14 9.51
N ILE A 31 6.49 -10.17 8.27
CA ILE A 31 7.05 -8.99 7.57
C ILE A 31 6.07 -7.81 7.43
N HIS A 32 4.76 -8.04 7.54
CA HIS A 32 3.76 -6.99 7.37
C HIS A 32 3.44 -6.22 8.65
N ASN A 33 3.85 -6.71 9.82
CA ASN A 33 3.55 -6.08 11.10
C ASN A 33 4.74 -5.24 11.55
N ILE A 34 4.59 -3.92 11.54
CA ILE A 34 5.63 -2.98 11.94
C ILE A 34 5.65 -2.83 13.48
N ASN A 35 6.85 -2.84 14.08
CA ASN A 35 7.06 -2.65 15.52
C ASN A 35 6.38 -1.37 16.06
N TYR A 36 5.88 -1.45 17.28
CA TYR A 36 4.71 -0.71 17.75
C TYR A 36 4.94 0.77 18.08
N PHE A 37 6.18 1.27 18.15
CA PHE A 37 6.47 2.63 18.65
C PHE A 37 7.24 3.53 17.68
N ASN A 38 7.64 3.02 16.52
CA ASN A 38 8.47 3.73 15.55
C ASN A 38 7.88 3.68 14.12
N TRP A 39 6.55 3.57 14.02
CA TRP A 39 5.81 3.44 12.76
C TRP A 39 6.24 4.44 11.67
N GLU A 40 6.16 5.75 11.93
CA GLU A 40 6.52 6.77 10.94
C GLU A 40 8.03 6.74 10.62
N GLN A 41 8.87 6.43 11.62
CA GLN A 41 10.31 6.26 11.39
C GLN A 41 10.59 5.06 10.48
N ILE A 42 9.88 3.94 10.63
CA ILE A 42 10.03 2.76 9.76
C ILE A 42 9.51 3.07 8.36
N LEU A 43 8.37 3.75 8.21
CA LEU A 43 7.89 4.18 6.89
C LEU A 43 8.91 5.07 6.17
N ASP A 44 9.57 5.99 6.88
CA ASP A 44 10.63 6.82 6.31
C ASP A 44 11.87 6.02 5.94
N LYS A 45 12.28 5.05 6.76
CA LYS A 45 13.40 4.14 6.44
C LYS A 45 13.09 3.31 5.20
N ILE A 46 11.90 2.71 5.12
CA ILE A 46 11.43 1.97 3.95
C ILE A 46 11.42 2.90 2.72
N TYR A 47 10.92 4.12 2.87
CA TYR A 47 10.90 5.08 1.77
C TYR A 47 12.31 5.35 1.23
N VAL A 48 13.24 5.76 2.10
CA VAL A 48 14.60 6.16 1.70
C VAL A 48 15.43 4.98 1.20
N LYS A 49 15.27 3.79 1.76
CA LYS A 49 16.14 2.63 1.50
C LYS A 49 15.58 1.62 0.52
N VAL A 50 14.27 1.60 0.30
CA VAL A 50 13.59 0.60 -0.54
C VAL A 50 12.84 1.26 -1.68
N VAL A 51 12.03 2.28 -1.39
CA VAL A 51 11.15 2.89 -2.40
C VAL A 51 11.95 3.80 -3.32
N ASP A 52 12.56 4.87 -2.81
CA ASP A 52 13.27 5.88 -3.62
C ASP A 52 14.45 5.36 -4.48
N PRO A 53 15.18 4.27 -4.12
CA PRO A 53 16.17 3.69 -5.02
C PRO A 53 15.60 2.67 -6.01
N SER A 54 14.34 2.24 -5.85
CA SER A 54 13.75 1.20 -6.68
C SER A 54 13.17 1.75 -7.98
N ILE A 55 13.55 1.15 -9.10
CA ILE A 55 13.05 1.52 -10.44
C ILE A 55 11.60 1.08 -10.69
N ILE A 56 11.04 0.23 -9.82
CA ILE A 56 9.68 -0.33 -9.98
C ILE A 56 8.68 0.22 -8.95
N CYS A 57 9.13 0.95 -7.92
CA CYS A 57 8.24 1.47 -6.90
C CYS A 57 7.60 2.81 -7.33
N TYR A 58 6.31 2.96 -7.07
CA TYR A 58 5.60 4.23 -7.22
C TYR A 58 5.64 5.08 -5.95
N GLY A 59 5.62 4.45 -4.78
CA GLY A 59 5.59 5.17 -3.51
C GLY A 59 5.00 4.35 -2.36
N ILE A 60 4.83 5.02 -1.23
CA ILE A 60 4.07 4.53 -0.07
C ILE A 60 2.80 5.36 0.06
N ILE A 61 1.69 4.70 0.36
CA ILE A 61 0.46 5.34 0.84
C ILE A 61 0.19 4.85 2.25
N CYS A 62 -0.11 5.75 3.19
CA CYS A 62 -0.52 5.39 4.55
C CYS A 62 -1.69 6.23 5.05
N ASN A 63 -2.35 5.74 6.10
CA ASN A 63 -3.44 6.45 6.79
C ASN A 63 -2.97 7.16 8.06
N SER A 64 -1.70 7.53 8.12
CA SER A 64 -1.08 8.16 9.29
C SER A 64 -0.16 9.29 8.86
N GLU A 65 -0.03 10.27 9.73
CA GLU A 65 0.83 11.43 9.54
C GLU A 65 1.57 11.79 10.83
N LYS A 66 2.68 12.49 10.68
CA LYS A 66 3.45 13.03 11.79
C LYS A 66 2.86 14.35 12.27
N GLN A 67 2.89 14.59 13.58
CA GLN A 67 2.61 15.92 14.14
C GLN A 67 3.79 16.88 13.99
N SER A 68 5.02 16.34 13.94
CA SER A 68 6.26 17.12 13.81
C SER A 68 7.38 16.26 13.21
N ASN A 69 8.50 16.86 12.80
CA ASN A 69 9.62 16.11 12.23
C ASN A 69 10.24 15.09 13.21
N SER A 70 10.15 15.32 14.52
CA SER A 70 10.63 14.41 15.56
C SER A 70 9.61 13.33 15.93
N ASP A 71 8.38 13.40 15.42
CA ASP A 71 7.36 12.38 15.67
C ASP A 71 7.70 11.10 14.91
N ILE A 72 8.07 10.07 15.66
CA ILE A 72 8.44 8.76 15.12
C ILE A 72 7.26 7.78 15.04
N TYR A 73 6.12 8.13 15.65
CA TYR A 73 4.97 7.23 15.76
C TYR A 73 3.78 7.67 14.90
N GLY A 74 3.48 8.97 14.87
CA GLY A 74 2.36 9.54 14.14
C GLY A 74 0.99 9.23 14.74
N HIS A 75 -0.03 9.88 14.19
CA HIS A 75 -1.45 9.60 14.46
C HIS A 75 -2.15 9.21 13.17
N THR A 76 -3.31 8.55 13.28
CA THR A 76 -4.14 8.24 12.12
C THR A 76 -4.74 9.51 11.54
N SER A 77 -4.64 9.71 10.23
CA SER A 77 -5.18 10.86 9.51
C SER A 77 -6.54 10.53 8.88
N GLU A 78 -7.36 11.56 8.69
CA GLU A 78 -8.59 11.50 7.88
C GLU A 78 -8.28 11.33 6.39
N TYR A 79 -7.08 11.71 5.96
CA TYR A 79 -6.63 11.66 4.58
C TYR A 79 -5.55 10.58 4.39
N LEU A 80 -5.30 10.23 3.12
CA LEU A 80 -4.16 9.40 2.77
C LEU A 80 -2.92 10.28 2.63
N ILE A 81 -1.83 9.82 3.23
CA ILE A 81 -0.51 10.44 3.13
C ILE A 81 0.30 9.67 2.11
N HIS A 82 0.92 10.41 1.20
CA HIS A 82 1.68 9.85 0.08
C HIS A 82 3.17 10.19 0.21
N ARG A 83 4.01 9.17 0.08
CA ARG A 83 5.47 9.31 -0.10
C ARG A 83 5.82 8.81 -1.50
N PHE A 84 5.70 9.67 -2.50
CA PHE A 84 5.93 9.32 -3.89
C PHE A 84 7.41 9.12 -4.20
N HIS A 85 7.70 8.12 -5.02
CA HIS A 85 9.02 7.99 -5.64
C HIS A 85 9.37 9.26 -6.43
N LYS A 86 10.59 9.79 -6.28
CA LYS A 86 10.99 11.08 -6.90
C LYS A 86 10.81 11.17 -8.41
N ASN A 87 10.97 10.04 -9.11
CA ASN A 87 10.87 9.94 -10.57
C ASN A 87 9.58 9.29 -11.07
N ILE A 88 8.51 9.31 -10.26
CA ILE A 88 7.22 8.77 -10.69
C ILE A 88 6.70 9.51 -11.93
N ASP A 89 6.16 8.77 -12.90
CA ASP A 89 5.51 9.37 -14.06
C ASP A 89 4.33 10.26 -13.66
N LYS A 90 4.17 11.40 -14.34
CA LYS A 90 3.13 12.41 -13.99
C LYS A 90 1.72 11.85 -14.07
N SER A 91 1.45 10.97 -15.04
CA SER A 91 0.12 10.37 -15.19
C SER A 91 -0.17 9.39 -14.05
N HIS A 92 0.82 8.56 -13.69
CA HIS A 92 0.70 7.63 -12.56
C HIS A 92 0.58 8.38 -11.23
N HIS A 93 1.36 9.44 -11.03
CA HIS A 93 1.26 10.31 -9.85
C HIS A 93 -0.16 10.86 -9.69
N LYS A 94 -0.74 11.44 -10.75
CA LYS A 94 -2.09 12.00 -10.70
C LYS A 94 -3.15 10.96 -10.34
N ILE A 95 -3.04 9.77 -10.93
CA ILE A 95 -3.96 8.66 -10.66
C ILE A 95 -3.84 8.22 -9.19
N ILE A 96 -2.63 7.97 -8.71
CA ILE A 96 -2.39 7.50 -7.34
C ILE A 96 -2.75 8.57 -6.29
N ALA A 97 -2.45 9.84 -6.56
CA ALA A 97 -2.81 10.95 -5.67
C ALA A 97 -4.34 11.15 -5.57
N SER A 98 -5.10 10.68 -6.55
CA SER A 98 -6.57 10.71 -6.53
C SER A 98 -7.20 9.53 -5.77
N LEU A 99 -6.39 8.61 -5.24
CA LEU A 99 -6.89 7.46 -4.51
C LEU A 99 -7.69 7.91 -3.28
N GLN A 100 -8.92 7.43 -3.18
CA GLN A 100 -9.78 7.71 -2.05
C GLN A 100 -9.49 6.77 -0.87
N LYS A 101 -9.58 7.30 0.35
CA LYS A 101 -9.39 6.53 1.58
C LYS A 101 -10.30 5.30 1.68
N ILE A 102 -11.54 5.37 1.18
CA ILE A 102 -12.46 4.22 1.17
C ILE A 102 -11.91 3.05 0.35
N VAL A 103 -11.23 3.31 -0.76
CA VAL A 103 -10.61 2.26 -1.60
C VAL A 103 -9.43 1.64 -0.84
N PHE A 104 -8.58 2.47 -0.23
CA PHE A 104 -7.49 2.03 0.63
C PHE A 104 -7.98 1.15 1.80
N ASP A 105 -9.02 1.59 2.51
CA ASP A 105 -9.60 0.84 3.62
C ASP A 105 -10.20 -0.50 3.17
N ASN A 106 -10.84 -0.54 1.99
CA ASN A 106 -11.39 -1.77 1.41
C ASN A 106 -10.31 -2.79 1.00
N ILE A 107 -9.16 -2.32 0.50
CA ILE A 107 -7.99 -3.18 0.24
C ILE A 107 -7.54 -3.83 1.56
N PHE A 108 -7.39 -3.04 2.62
CA PHE A 108 -7.00 -3.57 3.92
C PHE A 108 -8.05 -4.47 4.55
N LYS A 109 -9.34 -4.20 4.37
CA LYS A 109 -10.42 -5.09 4.83
C LYS A 109 -10.30 -6.48 4.20
N GLN A 110 -10.00 -6.55 2.90
CA GLN A 110 -9.76 -7.83 2.22
C GLN A 110 -8.50 -8.51 2.73
N TYR A 111 -7.37 -7.80 2.75
CA TYR A 111 -6.11 -8.34 3.27
C TYR A 111 -6.24 -8.92 4.69
N LEU A 112 -6.90 -8.18 5.58
CA LEU A 112 -7.09 -8.60 6.97
C LEU A 112 -8.07 -9.77 7.12
N SER A 113 -8.99 -9.97 6.16
CA SER A 113 -9.90 -11.13 6.12
C SER A 113 -9.23 -12.44 5.69
N ILE A 114 -8.02 -12.37 5.11
CA ILE A 114 -7.24 -13.56 4.74
C ILE A 114 -6.58 -14.12 6.00
N ASP A 115 -6.74 -15.43 6.21
CA ASP A 115 -6.04 -16.17 7.27
C ASP A 115 -4.55 -15.82 7.28
N TYR A 116 -3.99 -15.53 8.44
CA TYR A 116 -2.61 -15.08 8.57
C TYR A 116 -1.61 -15.99 7.85
N GLU A 117 -1.81 -17.30 7.91
CA GLU A 117 -0.95 -18.29 7.25
C GLU A 117 -1.07 -18.31 5.72
N LYS A 118 -2.13 -17.75 5.14
CA LYS A 118 -2.38 -17.72 3.69
C LYS A 118 -2.03 -16.38 3.06
N ARG A 119 -1.57 -15.41 3.85
CA ARG A 119 -1.18 -14.10 3.35
C ARG A 119 0.09 -14.21 2.50
N SER A 120 0.06 -13.53 1.36
CA SER A 120 1.19 -13.28 0.47
C SER A 120 1.85 -11.94 0.80
N ASP A 121 3.09 -11.77 0.30
CA ASP A 121 3.88 -10.55 0.46
C ASP A 121 3.35 -9.45 -0.46
N PHE A 122 3.17 -9.78 -1.74
CA PHE A 122 2.55 -8.89 -2.72
C PHE A 122 1.24 -9.45 -3.24
N TYR A 123 0.30 -8.54 -3.39
CA TYR A 123 -0.99 -8.80 -4.02
C TYR A 123 -1.12 -7.97 -5.28
N HIS A 124 -1.62 -8.60 -6.32
CA HIS A 124 -1.97 -7.94 -7.56
C HIS A 124 -3.37 -7.34 -7.47
N ILE A 125 -3.48 -6.06 -7.83
CA ILE A 125 -4.74 -5.34 -8.01
C ILE A 125 -4.83 -4.91 -9.47
N GLU A 126 -5.83 -5.46 -10.17
CA GLU A 126 -6.10 -5.11 -11.56
C GLU A 126 -6.60 -3.66 -11.66
N LYS A 127 -6.26 -2.99 -12.76
CA LYS A 127 -6.57 -1.59 -13.07
C LYS A 127 -8.02 -1.19 -12.79
N LYS A 128 -8.96 -2.05 -13.20
CA LYS A 128 -10.42 -1.84 -13.08
C LYS A 128 -10.97 -1.97 -11.65
N TYR A 129 -10.17 -2.51 -10.72
CA TYR A 129 -10.60 -2.85 -9.37
C TYR A 129 -9.76 -2.13 -8.31
N GLY A 130 -9.38 -0.88 -8.52
CA GLY A 130 -8.63 -0.18 -7.47
C GLY A 130 -8.16 1.19 -7.86
N ILE A 131 -6.84 1.34 -7.87
CA ILE A 131 -6.16 2.63 -7.98
C ILE A 131 -6.25 3.21 -9.40
N GLY A 132 -6.79 2.48 -10.38
CA GLY A 132 -6.83 2.91 -11.79
C GLY A 132 -5.53 2.60 -12.55
N LEU A 133 -4.67 1.76 -11.98
CA LEU A 133 -3.43 1.22 -12.54
C LEU A 133 -3.33 -0.28 -12.25
N GLU A 134 -2.64 -1.02 -13.13
CA GLU A 134 -2.25 -2.41 -12.86
C GLU A 134 -1.06 -2.38 -11.89
N ILE A 135 -1.24 -2.85 -10.66
CA ILE A 135 -0.25 -2.65 -9.59
C ILE A 135 -0.09 -3.85 -8.68
N LEU A 136 1.10 -3.99 -8.12
CA LEU A 136 1.32 -4.80 -6.94
C LEU A 136 1.28 -3.92 -5.68
N VAL A 137 0.68 -4.45 -4.62
CA VAL A 137 0.67 -3.82 -3.30
C VAL A 137 1.34 -4.72 -2.28
N TYR A 138 2.21 -4.13 -1.46
CA TYR A 138 2.79 -4.76 -0.27
C TYR A 138 2.16 -4.12 0.98
N PRO A 139 1.27 -4.82 1.70
CA PRO A 139 0.60 -4.27 2.87
C PRO A 139 1.54 -4.15 4.08
N LEU A 140 1.33 -3.11 4.90
CA LEU A 140 1.98 -2.87 6.18
C LEU A 140 0.89 -2.52 7.20
N VAL A 141 0.95 -3.15 8.37
CA VAL A 141 -0.01 -2.98 9.46
C VAL A 141 0.77 -2.56 10.70
N GLY A 142 0.27 -1.51 11.35
CA GLY A 142 0.78 -1.00 12.62
C GLY A 142 -0.31 -1.03 13.70
N LYS A 143 0.08 -0.62 14.91
CA LYS A 143 -0.85 -0.45 16.03
C LYS A 143 -1.84 0.71 15.78
N ASP A 144 -2.89 0.78 16.58
CA ASP A 144 -3.90 1.87 16.55
C ASP A 144 -4.51 2.07 15.15
N ASN A 145 -4.76 0.96 14.44
CA ASN A 145 -5.32 0.93 13.08
C ASN A 145 -4.47 1.62 12.01
N LYS A 146 -3.17 1.86 12.26
CA LYS A 146 -2.24 2.37 11.25
C LYS A 146 -1.97 1.32 10.18
N LYS A 147 -1.96 1.78 8.94
CA LYS A 147 -1.87 0.97 7.72
C LYS A 147 -1.04 1.75 6.70
N GLY A 148 -0.22 1.03 5.96
CA GLY A 148 0.53 1.57 4.84
C GLY A 148 0.68 0.53 3.75
N MET A 149 0.76 0.91 2.49
CA MET A 149 1.09 -0.02 1.42
C MET A 149 2.14 0.57 0.50
N ILE A 150 3.10 -0.27 0.10
CA ILE A 150 4.05 0.06 -0.94
C ILE A 150 3.40 -0.29 -2.27
N LEU A 151 3.41 0.66 -3.21
CA LEU A 151 2.86 0.48 -4.55
C LEU A 151 4.00 0.19 -5.53
N VAL A 152 3.85 -0.88 -6.30
CA VAL A 152 4.85 -1.35 -7.26
C VAL A 152 4.23 -1.55 -8.64
N ASP A 153 4.99 -1.19 -9.67
CA ASP A 153 4.64 -1.35 -11.08
C ASP A 153 4.56 -2.84 -11.45
N PHE A 154 3.34 -3.33 -11.71
CA PHE A 154 3.10 -4.74 -12.04
C PHE A 154 3.85 -5.18 -13.30
N GLU A 155 3.84 -4.36 -14.36
CA GLU A 155 4.39 -4.73 -15.66
C GLU A 155 5.91 -4.83 -15.65
N LYS A 156 6.57 -4.05 -14.77
CA LYS A 156 8.03 -4.06 -14.62
C LYS A 156 8.52 -5.02 -13.54
N SER A 157 7.62 -5.56 -12.72
CA SER A 157 8.00 -6.39 -11.59
C SER A 157 8.56 -7.74 -12.02
N LYS A 158 9.75 -8.05 -11.54
CA LYS A 158 10.38 -9.37 -11.65
C LYS A 158 10.56 -9.95 -10.26
N GLN A 159 10.58 -11.28 -10.16
CA GLN A 159 10.75 -11.98 -8.89
C GLN A 159 11.98 -11.50 -8.11
N GLU A 160 13.14 -11.37 -8.78
CA GLU A 160 14.39 -10.90 -8.14
C GLU A 160 14.29 -9.49 -7.55
N ASP A 161 13.48 -8.61 -8.16
CA ASP A 161 13.30 -7.24 -7.66
C ASP A 161 12.34 -7.23 -6.46
N LEU A 162 11.29 -8.06 -6.50
CA LEU A 162 10.38 -8.24 -5.37
C LEU A 162 11.10 -8.87 -4.17
N ASP A 163 11.98 -9.85 -4.40
CA ASP A 163 12.83 -10.44 -3.36
C ASP A 163 13.71 -9.39 -2.68
N LYS A 164 14.40 -8.56 -3.47
CA LYS A 164 15.23 -7.47 -2.92
C LYS A 164 14.42 -6.49 -2.09
N ILE A 165 13.19 -6.17 -2.51
CA ILE A 165 12.28 -5.31 -1.74
C ILE A 165 11.93 -5.98 -0.41
N VAL A 166 11.49 -7.24 -0.40
CA VAL A 166 11.13 -7.96 0.83
C VAL A 166 12.32 -8.08 1.77
N ASP A 167 13.49 -8.49 1.25
CA ASP A 167 14.72 -8.62 2.02
C ASP A 167 15.16 -7.29 2.66
N SER A 168 14.94 -6.18 1.95
CA SER A 168 15.29 -4.85 2.45
C SER A 168 14.30 -4.39 3.53
N ILE A 169 13.01 -4.62 3.34
CA ILE A 169 11.96 -4.32 4.34
C ILE A 169 12.20 -5.10 5.63
N PHE A 170 12.54 -6.39 5.51
CA PHE A 170 12.76 -7.27 6.66
C PHE A 170 13.83 -6.73 7.62
N LYS A 171 14.88 -6.10 7.09
CA LYS A 171 15.95 -5.49 7.89
C LYS A 171 15.47 -4.33 8.79
N PHE A 172 14.31 -3.75 8.51
CA PHE A 172 13.79 -2.60 9.27
C PHE A 172 12.68 -2.97 10.25
N ILE A 173 12.01 -4.10 10.03
CA ILE A 173 10.84 -4.53 10.81
C ILE A 173 11.25 -5.50 11.93
N ASP A 174 12.34 -6.25 11.73
CA ASP A 174 12.87 -7.24 12.68
C ASP A 174 13.93 -6.69 13.65
N GLN A 175 13.96 -5.35 13.86
CA GLN A 175 14.86 -4.65 14.80
C GLN A 175 14.07 -4.03 15.96
#